data_AF-A0A369KN80-F1
#
_entry.id   AF-A0A369KN80-F1
#
_cell.length_a   1.000
_cell.length_b   1.000
_cell.length_c   1.000
_cell.angle_alpha   90.00
_cell.angle_beta   90.00
_cell.angle_gamma   90.00
#
_symmetry.space_group_name_H-M   'P 1'
#
loop_
_entity.id
_entity.type
_entity.pdbx_description
1 polymer ?
#
loop_
_entity_poly.entity_id
_entity_poly.type
_entity_poly.pdbx_seq_one_letter_code
_entity_poly.pdbx_strand_id
1 'polypeptide(L)'
;MASIFTDFSSPSKLIQTAWPKFNKFPGGNKIFTTLVSKYIPYTGSISPLILTIEHGQARVFLKDHKAIRNHLNSIHAIALANVGEFSTGLSLISQLPHDMNAILVKIEVEYLKKARGNLISECIFNLKNPIENNQEFKLLSSITNTDHEVVTNVHAIWRVRTKQ
;
A
#
# COMPACT_ATOMS: atom_id res chain seq x y z
N MET A 1 11.55 24.00 3.84
CA MET A 1 10.44 23.05 4.07
C MET A 1 9.32 23.10 3.02
N ALA A 2 9.23 24.12 2.15
CA ALA A 2 8.20 24.21 1.11
C ALA A 2 8.39 23.27 -0.10
N SER A 3 9.60 22.72 -0.33
CA SER A 3 9.93 21.96 -1.55
C SER A 3 9.51 20.48 -1.54
N ILE A 4 9.10 19.93 -0.40
CA ILE A 4 8.63 18.52 -0.33
C ILE A 4 7.19 18.41 -0.86
N PHE A 5 6.40 19.49 -0.76
CA PHE A 5 4.99 19.51 -1.15
C PHE A 5 4.74 19.79 -2.64
N THR A 6 5.73 20.32 -3.36
CA THR A 6 5.65 20.53 -4.82
C THR A 6 5.87 19.25 -5.64
N ASP A 7 6.39 18.18 -5.03
CA ASP A 7 6.79 16.93 -5.71
C ASP A 7 5.71 15.83 -5.73
N PHE A 8 4.49 16.16 -5.28
CA PHE A 8 3.34 15.24 -5.25
C PHE A 8 2.68 15.03 -6.63
N SER A 9 3.18 15.66 -7.69
CA SER A 9 2.71 15.40 -9.08
C SER A 9 3.03 13.98 -9.56
N SER A 10 3.90 13.26 -8.83
CA SER A 10 4.32 11.89 -9.13
C SER A 10 4.29 11.01 -7.87
N PRO A 11 3.32 10.09 -7.72
CA PRO A 11 3.30 9.13 -6.61
C PRO A 11 4.59 8.31 -6.50
N SER A 12 5.19 7.92 -7.63
CA SER A 12 6.46 7.19 -7.69
C SER A 12 7.65 8.01 -7.18
N LYS A 13 7.74 9.30 -7.57
CA LYS A 13 8.79 10.20 -7.06
C LYS A 13 8.65 10.44 -5.56
N LEU A 14 7.43 10.65 -5.08
CA LEU A 14 7.14 10.81 -3.65
C LEU A 14 7.68 9.60 -2.87
N ILE A 15 7.31 8.39 -3.28
CA ILE A 15 7.72 7.17 -2.59
C ILE A 15 9.24 7.00 -2.67
N GLN A 16 9.83 7.01 -3.87
CA GLN A 16 11.26 6.71 -4.06
C GLN A 16 12.20 7.74 -3.42
N THR A 17 11.80 9.01 -3.30
CA THR A 17 12.68 10.06 -2.76
C THR A 17 12.41 10.37 -1.30
N ALA A 18 11.15 10.35 -0.85
CA ALA A 18 10.80 10.73 0.51
C ALA A 18 10.91 9.53 1.47
N TRP A 19 10.46 8.33 1.09
CA TRP A 19 10.52 7.15 1.96
C TRP A 19 11.94 6.87 2.49
N PRO A 20 13.00 6.80 1.65
CA PRO A 20 14.35 6.53 2.15
C PRO A 20 14.91 7.61 3.07
N LYS A 21 14.43 8.86 2.93
CA LYS A 21 14.84 9.97 3.82
C LYS A 21 14.16 9.85 5.17
N PHE A 22 12.85 9.57 5.19
CA PHE A 22 12.10 9.40 6.43
C PHE A 22 12.51 8.12 7.18
N ASN A 23 12.74 7.01 6.48
CA ASN A 23 13.05 5.72 7.11
C ASN A 23 14.39 5.70 7.88
N LYS A 24 15.28 6.67 7.65
CA LYS A 24 16.56 6.80 8.38
C LYS A 24 16.42 7.32 9.81
N PHE A 25 15.28 7.91 10.17
CA PHE A 25 15.07 8.51 11.49
C PHE A 25 14.05 7.71 12.31
N PRO A 26 14.24 7.58 13.63
CA PRO A 26 13.28 6.90 14.49
C PRO A 26 11.91 7.58 14.39
N GLY A 27 10.89 6.81 14.04
CA GLY A 27 9.51 7.30 13.84
C GLY A 27 9.24 7.98 12.51
N GLY A 28 10.21 8.07 11.60
CA GLY A 28 10.02 8.70 10.30
C GLY A 28 8.98 7.97 9.43
N ASN A 29 8.84 6.65 9.58
CA ASN A 29 7.77 5.88 8.93
C ASN A 29 6.36 6.36 9.34
N LYS A 30 6.15 6.74 10.61
CA LYS A 30 4.88 7.33 11.09
C LYS A 30 4.61 8.69 10.46
N ILE A 31 5.65 9.53 10.34
CA ILE A 31 5.54 10.85 9.69
C ILE A 31 5.18 10.68 8.21
N PHE A 32 5.93 9.83 7.50
CA PHE A 32 5.67 9.55 6.09
C PHE A 32 4.26 8.99 5.87
N THR A 33 3.88 7.99 6.67
CA THR A 33 2.52 7.44 6.65
C THR A 33 1.48 8.53 6.89
N THR A 34 1.68 9.43 7.86
CA THR A 34 0.74 10.52 8.14
C THR A 34 0.57 11.45 6.94
N LEU A 35 1.66 11.75 6.23
CA LEU A 35 1.59 12.57 5.02
C LEU A 35 0.82 11.86 3.90
N VAL A 36 1.12 10.58 3.65
CA VAL A 36 0.40 9.78 2.64
C VAL A 36 -1.09 9.63 3.01
N SER A 37 -1.40 9.35 4.27
CA SER A 37 -2.77 9.23 4.79
C SER A 37 -3.58 10.53 4.67
N LYS A 38 -2.93 11.69 4.75
CA LYS A 38 -3.57 12.99 4.47
C LYS A 38 -3.82 13.21 2.98
N TYR A 39 -2.91 12.73 2.12
CA TYR A 39 -3.03 12.82 0.67
C TYR A 39 -4.05 11.83 0.08
N ILE A 40 -4.23 10.67 0.72
CA ILE A 40 -5.19 9.62 0.34
C ILE A 40 -6.18 9.40 1.50
N PRO A 41 -7.18 10.29 1.67
CA PRO A 41 -7.99 10.32 2.89
C PRO A 41 -8.71 9.02 3.22
N TYR A 42 -9.17 8.28 2.19
CA TYR A 42 -9.86 7.00 2.42
C TYR A 42 -8.93 5.93 2.98
N THR A 43 -7.71 5.79 2.44
CA THR A 43 -6.65 4.95 3.03
C THR A 43 -6.23 5.48 4.40
N GLY A 44 -6.18 6.80 4.60
CA GLY A 44 -5.92 7.39 5.90
C GLY A 44 -6.98 7.04 6.95
N SER A 45 -8.24 6.84 6.56
CA SER A 45 -9.35 6.53 7.48
C SER A 45 -9.17 5.20 8.21
N ILE A 46 -8.43 4.25 7.63
CA ILE A 46 -8.15 2.95 8.26
C ILE A 46 -6.88 2.96 9.14
N SER A 47 -6.27 4.13 9.34
CA SER A 47 -5.07 4.33 10.17
C SER A 47 -3.93 3.33 9.87
N PRO A 48 -3.52 3.18 8.60
CA PRO A 48 -2.44 2.27 8.23
C PRO A 48 -1.12 2.81 8.79
N LEU A 49 -0.13 1.94 8.91
CA LEU A 49 1.26 2.31 9.18
C LEU A 49 2.18 1.59 8.20
N ILE A 50 2.84 2.34 7.32
CA ILE A 50 3.82 1.78 6.40
C ILE A 50 5.05 1.37 7.22
N LEU A 51 5.40 0.08 7.16
CA LEU A 51 6.56 -0.48 7.85
C LEU A 51 7.78 -0.51 6.94
N THR A 52 7.60 -0.90 5.68
CA THR A 52 8.70 -1.11 4.72
C THR A 52 8.22 -0.82 3.30
N ILE A 53 9.08 -0.18 2.52
CA ILE A 53 8.98 -0.07 1.05
C ILE A 53 10.41 -0.22 0.50
N GLU A 54 10.82 -1.45 0.17
CA GLU A 54 12.20 -1.75 -0.25
C GLU A 54 12.22 -2.91 -1.23
N HIS A 55 13.02 -2.84 -2.30
CA HIS A 55 13.24 -3.94 -3.25
C HIS A 55 11.95 -4.62 -3.78
N GLY A 56 10.92 -3.82 -4.07
CA GLY A 56 9.62 -4.33 -4.54
C GLY A 56 8.74 -4.96 -3.44
N GLN A 57 9.19 -4.98 -2.19
CA GLN A 57 8.40 -5.32 -1.03
C GLN A 57 7.74 -4.07 -0.44
N ALA A 58 6.45 -4.19 -0.11
CA ALA A 58 5.72 -3.25 0.71
C ALA A 58 5.05 -3.97 1.88
N ARG A 59 5.26 -3.47 3.10
CA ARG A 59 4.63 -3.97 4.33
C ARG A 59 3.87 -2.85 5.01
N VAL A 60 2.60 -3.10 5.30
CA VAL A 60 1.70 -2.14 5.94
C VAL A 60 1.04 -2.79 7.15
N PHE A 61 1.22 -2.18 8.31
CA PHE A 61 0.55 -2.55 9.54
C PHE A 61 -0.85 -1.93 9.59
N LEU A 62 -1.83 -2.74 9.98
CA LEU A 62 -3.20 -2.30 10.23
C LEU A 62 -3.53 -2.53 11.70
N LYS A 63 -3.74 -1.44 12.44
CA LYS A 63 -4.15 -1.51 13.84
C LYS A 63 -5.62 -1.92 13.92
N ASP A 64 -5.95 -2.86 14.80
CA ASP A 64 -7.35 -3.14 15.12
C ASP A 64 -7.91 -2.07 16.06
N HIS A 65 -8.95 -1.36 15.61
CA HIS A 65 -9.66 -0.38 16.43
C HIS A 65 -11.14 -0.27 16.03
N LYS A 66 -11.95 0.27 16.95
CA LYS A 66 -13.42 0.26 16.86
C LYS A 66 -13.97 0.81 15.52
N ALA A 67 -13.37 1.85 14.97
CA ALA A 67 -13.90 2.53 13.77
C ALA A 67 -13.78 1.70 12.48
N ILE A 68 -12.91 0.68 12.44
CA ILE A 68 -12.74 -0.21 11.27
C ILE A 68 -13.29 -1.61 11.52
N ARG A 69 -14.02 -1.86 12.61
CA ARG A 69 -14.62 -3.16 12.88
C ARG A 69 -16.02 -3.27 12.26
N ASN A 70 -16.38 -4.48 11.87
CA ASN A 70 -17.75 -4.83 11.45
C ASN A 70 -18.62 -5.27 12.66
N HIS A 71 -19.87 -5.63 12.37
CA HIS A 71 -20.85 -6.12 13.35
C HIS A 71 -20.49 -7.49 13.97
N LEU A 72 -19.48 -8.19 13.45
CA LEU A 72 -18.97 -9.47 13.98
C LEU A 72 -17.75 -9.31 14.90
N ASN A 73 -17.44 -8.07 15.29
CA ASN A 73 -16.27 -7.71 16.09
C ASN A 73 -14.96 -8.26 15.48
N SER A 74 -14.82 -8.08 14.17
CA SER A 74 -13.61 -8.32 13.39
C SER A 74 -13.34 -7.10 12.51
N ILE A 75 -12.12 -6.94 11.99
CA ILE A 75 -11.82 -5.88 11.03
C ILE A 75 -12.74 -6.03 9.81
N HIS A 76 -13.27 -4.90 9.34
CA HIS A 76 -14.23 -4.82 8.27
C HIS A 76 -13.60 -5.26 6.94
N ALA A 77 -14.36 -6.02 6.13
CA ALA A 77 -13.91 -6.55 4.84
C ALA A 77 -13.31 -5.47 3.93
N ILE A 78 -13.95 -4.31 3.85
CA ILE A 78 -13.48 -3.19 3.03
C ILE A 78 -12.19 -2.53 3.58
N ALA A 79 -11.95 -2.58 4.89
CA ALA A 79 -10.67 -2.11 5.44
C ALA A 79 -9.52 -3.06 5.06
N LEU A 80 -9.80 -4.37 5.00
CA LEU A 80 -8.85 -5.38 4.53
C LEU A 80 -8.57 -5.22 3.03
N ALA A 81 -9.62 -5.01 2.22
CA ALA A 81 -9.48 -4.72 0.80
C ALA A 81 -8.61 -3.47 0.56
N ASN A 82 -8.86 -2.39 1.32
CA ASN A 82 -8.10 -1.14 1.22
C ASN A 82 -6.62 -1.33 1.61
N VAL A 83 -6.31 -1.95 2.76
CA VAL A 83 -4.89 -2.11 3.14
C VAL A 83 -4.14 -3.03 2.16
N GLY A 84 -4.80 -4.06 1.61
CA GLY A 84 -4.19 -4.93 0.60
C GLY A 84 -4.01 -4.25 -0.75
N GLU A 85 -5.00 -3.48 -1.22
CA GLU A 85 -4.86 -2.63 -2.40
C GLU A 85 -3.67 -1.67 -2.23
N PHE A 86 -3.63 -0.98 -1.10
CA PHE A 86 -2.59 -0.03 -0.78
C PHE A 86 -1.19 -0.65 -0.77
N SER A 87 -1.00 -1.82 -0.17
CA SER A 87 0.31 -2.48 -0.17
C SER A 87 0.72 -2.96 -1.57
N THR A 88 -0.21 -3.44 -2.41
CA THR A 88 0.10 -3.75 -3.82
C THR A 88 0.49 -2.49 -4.60
N GLY A 89 -0.23 -1.39 -4.41
CA GLY A 89 0.08 -0.10 -5.04
C GLY A 89 1.45 0.42 -4.63
N LEU A 90 1.77 0.39 -3.33
CA LEU A 90 3.10 0.78 -2.82
C LEU A 90 4.22 -0.08 -3.42
N SER A 91 4.01 -1.40 -3.48
CA SER A 91 4.98 -2.35 -4.07
C SER A 91 5.27 -2.01 -5.53
N LEU A 92 4.24 -1.84 -6.37
CA LEU A 92 4.42 -1.51 -7.79
C LEU A 92 4.97 -0.09 -8.01
N ILE A 93 4.33 0.92 -7.43
CA ILE A 93 4.63 2.33 -7.72
C ILE A 93 6.03 2.71 -7.25
N SER A 94 6.53 2.08 -6.18
CA SER A 94 7.91 2.28 -5.71
C SER A 94 8.99 1.89 -6.73
N GLN A 95 8.65 1.08 -7.73
CA GLN A 95 9.57 0.59 -8.76
C GLN A 95 9.39 1.29 -10.12
N LEU A 96 8.32 2.07 -10.30
CA LEU A 96 8.02 2.68 -11.58
C LEU A 96 8.96 3.85 -11.90
N PRO A 97 9.34 4.03 -13.17
CA PRO A 97 9.96 5.27 -13.64
C PRO A 97 9.14 6.51 -13.25
N HIS A 98 9.81 7.65 -13.04
CA HIS A 98 9.16 8.89 -12.58
C HIS A 98 8.17 9.50 -13.58
N ASP A 99 8.30 9.14 -14.85
CA ASP A 99 7.43 9.52 -15.97
C ASP A 99 6.25 8.55 -16.18
N MET A 100 6.11 7.51 -15.35
CA MET A 100 4.98 6.58 -15.38
C MET A 100 4.08 6.70 -14.15
N ASN A 101 2.81 6.36 -14.33
CA ASN A 101 1.80 6.21 -13.29
C ASN A 101 1.17 4.82 -13.37
N ALA A 102 0.57 4.36 -12.27
CA ALA A 102 -0.27 3.16 -12.22
C ALA A 102 -1.70 3.51 -11.82
N ILE A 103 -2.66 2.76 -12.35
CA ILE A 103 -4.07 2.83 -11.96
C ILE A 103 -4.60 1.42 -11.70
N LEU A 104 -5.34 1.25 -10.60
CA LEU A 104 -6.02 0.00 -10.28
C LEU A 104 -7.17 -0.21 -11.26
N VAL A 105 -7.21 -1.34 -11.95
CA VAL A 105 -8.24 -1.68 -12.94
C VAL A 105 -9.13 -2.84 -12.53
N LYS A 106 -8.63 -3.76 -11.69
CA LYS A 106 -9.40 -4.83 -11.07
C LYS A 106 -8.86 -5.12 -9.68
N ILE A 107 -9.75 -5.42 -8.74
CA ILE A 107 -9.41 -5.96 -7.43
C ILE A 107 -10.30 -7.15 -7.12
N GLU A 108 -9.71 -8.19 -6.54
CA GLU A 108 -10.39 -9.40 -6.09
C GLU A 108 -9.88 -9.73 -4.69
N VAL A 109 -10.79 -10.04 -3.76
CA VAL A 109 -10.45 -10.19 -2.34
C VAL A 109 -11.03 -11.49 -1.81
N GLU A 110 -10.18 -12.30 -1.20
CA GLU A 110 -10.55 -13.58 -0.59
C GLU A 110 -10.44 -13.47 0.93
N TYR A 111 -11.57 -13.59 1.63
CA TYR A 111 -11.63 -13.53 3.09
C TYR A 111 -11.59 -14.94 3.68
N LEU A 112 -10.39 -15.41 4.02
CA LEU A 112 -10.15 -16.78 4.47
C LEU A 112 -10.56 -17.01 5.93
N LYS A 113 -10.34 -16.00 6.79
CA LYS A 113 -10.65 -16.06 8.22
C LYS A 113 -11.17 -14.71 8.70
N LYS A 114 -11.89 -14.71 9.85
CA LYS A 114 -12.26 -13.48 10.54
C LYS A 114 -11.01 -12.78 11.06
N ALA A 115 -10.70 -11.61 10.49
CA ALA A 115 -9.55 -10.80 10.86
C ALA A 115 -9.72 -10.14 12.24
N ARG A 116 -8.95 -10.56 13.25
CA ARG A 116 -8.98 -10.00 14.60
C ARG A 116 -7.58 -9.63 15.07
N GLY A 117 -7.49 -8.58 15.87
CA GLY A 117 -6.21 -8.06 16.31
C GLY A 117 -5.46 -7.36 15.17
N ASN A 118 -4.26 -6.90 15.47
CA ASN A 118 -3.45 -6.19 14.52
C ASN A 118 -3.00 -7.10 13.38
N LEU A 119 -2.91 -6.54 12.17
CA LEU A 119 -2.56 -7.29 10.97
C LEU A 119 -1.36 -6.68 10.26
N ILE A 120 -0.73 -7.49 9.40
CA ILE A 120 0.28 -7.06 8.43
C ILE A 120 -0.23 -7.41 7.04
N SER A 121 -0.39 -6.41 6.19
CA SER A 121 -0.53 -6.58 4.75
C SER A 121 0.84 -6.49 4.10
N GLU A 122 1.21 -7.54 3.36
CA GLU A 122 2.48 -7.61 2.65
C GLU A 122 2.26 -7.89 1.17
N CYS A 123 3.03 -7.25 0.32
CA CYS A 123 3.13 -7.55 -1.09
C CYS A 123 4.61 -7.52 -1.50
N ILE A 124 5.05 -8.53 -2.25
CA ILE A 124 6.38 -8.59 -2.87
C ILE A 124 6.17 -8.78 -4.36
N PHE A 125 6.64 -7.82 -5.15
CA PHE A 125 6.55 -7.87 -6.60
C PHE A 125 7.82 -7.34 -7.21
N ASN A 126 8.40 -8.08 -8.17
CA ASN A 126 9.61 -7.68 -8.88
C ASN A 126 9.23 -7.21 -10.28
N LEU A 127 9.26 -5.90 -10.50
CA LEU A 127 8.98 -5.31 -11.80
C LEU A 127 10.12 -5.62 -12.78
N LYS A 128 9.76 -6.15 -13.96
CA LYS A 128 10.72 -6.45 -15.03
C LYS A 128 10.68 -5.35 -16.09
N ASN A 129 11.86 -4.94 -16.55
CA ASN A 129 12.03 -4.01 -17.66
C ASN A 129 12.30 -4.76 -18.98
N PRO A 130 11.94 -4.19 -20.14
CA PRO A 130 11.25 -2.91 -20.32
C PRO A 130 9.75 -2.99 -19.93
N ILE A 131 9.17 -1.83 -19.62
CA ILE A 131 7.75 -1.68 -19.30
C ILE A 131 7.03 -1.10 -20.51
N GLU A 132 5.96 -1.74 -20.95
CA GLU A 132 5.14 -1.25 -22.06
C GLU A 132 4.05 -0.31 -21.58
N ASN A 133 3.68 0.67 -22.42
CA ASN A 133 2.56 1.57 -22.11
C ASN A 133 1.23 0.79 -22.13
N ASN A 134 0.37 1.01 -21.15
CA ASN A 134 -0.85 0.22 -20.89
C ASN A 134 -0.63 -1.23 -20.45
N GLN A 135 0.60 -1.63 -20.11
CA GLN A 135 0.84 -2.96 -19.54
C GLN A 135 0.10 -3.14 -18.21
N GLU A 136 -0.41 -4.34 -17.97
CA GLU A 136 -1.08 -4.71 -16.74
C GLU A 136 -0.23 -5.67 -15.91
N PHE A 137 -0.16 -5.40 -14.61
CA PHE A 137 0.51 -6.25 -13.63
C PHE A 137 -0.47 -6.77 -12.61
N LYS A 138 -0.40 -8.07 -12.34
CA LYS A 138 -1.18 -8.73 -11.30
C LYS A 138 -0.31 -8.89 -10.06
N LEU A 139 -0.74 -8.29 -8.95
CA LEU A 139 -0.06 -8.33 -7.67
C LEU A 139 -0.94 -9.03 -6.64
N LEU A 140 -0.30 -9.74 -5.71
CA LEU A 140 -0.94 -10.37 -4.57
C LEU A 140 -0.43 -9.68 -3.30
N SER A 141 -1.36 -9.20 -2.47
CA SER A 141 -1.08 -8.94 -1.07
C SER A 141 -1.68 -10.02 -0.19
N SER A 142 -0.88 -10.55 0.73
CA SER A 142 -1.34 -11.43 1.80
C SER A 142 -1.41 -10.66 3.11
N ILE A 143 -2.54 -10.76 3.79
CA ILE A 143 -2.79 -10.13 5.08
C ILE A 143 -2.70 -11.19 6.16
N THR A 144 -1.78 -11.03 7.10
CA THR A 144 -1.52 -11.98 8.19
C THR A 144 -1.86 -11.41 9.56
N ASN A 145 -2.25 -12.28 10.48
CA ASN A 145 -2.42 -11.96 11.90
C ASN A 145 -1.09 -12.07 12.67
N THR A 146 -1.13 -11.91 14.00
CA THR A 146 0.03 -12.03 14.88
C THR A 146 0.63 -13.44 14.93
N ASP A 147 -0.16 -14.45 14.57
CA ASP A 147 0.27 -15.86 14.52
C ASP A 147 0.81 -16.24 13.13
N HIS A 148 1.03 -15.25 12.26
CA HIS A 148 1.49 -15.41 10.87
C HIS A 148 0.54 -16.20 9.96
N GLU A 149 -0.72 -16.36 10.37
CA GLU A 149 -1.73 -16.98 9.53
C GLU A 149 -2.31 -15.98 8.54
N VAL A 150 -2.45 -16.39 7.27
CA VAL A 150 -3.13 -15.57 6.26
C VAL A 150 -4.64 -15.53 6.55
N VAL A 151 -5.18 -14.34 6.77
CA VAL A 151 -6.60 -14.10 7.01
C VAL A 151 -7.31 -13.57 5.77
N THR A 152 -6.59 -12.92 4.86
CA THR A 152 -7.15 -12.34 3.62
C THR A 152 -6.09 -12.26 2.53
N ASN A 153 -6.46 -12.61 1.30
CA ASN A 153 -5.66 -12.35 0.10
C ASN A 153 -6.33 -11.26 -0.74
N VAL A 154 -5.52 -10.36 -1.29
CA VAL A 154 -5.97 -9.29 -2.18
C VAL A 154 -5.19 -9.37 -3.48
N HIS A 155 -5.90 -9.70 -4.56
CA HIS A 155 -5.37 -9.73 -5.92
C HIS A 155 -5.72 -8.41 -6.62
N ALA A 156 -4.72 -7.61 -6.94
CA ALA A 156 -4.88 -6.32 -7.59
C ALA A 156 -4.27 -6.35 -8.99
N ILE A 157 -5.01 -5.86 -9.98
CA ILE A 157 -4.53 -5.64 -11.34
C ILE A 157 -4.32 -4.14 -11.52
N TRP A 158 -3.08 -3.76 -11.79
CA TRP A 158 -2.66 -2.39 -12.00
C TRP A 158 -2.23 -2.20 -13.45
N ARG A 159 -2.78 -1.18 -14.10
CA ARG A 159 -2.35 -0.76 -15.43
C ARG A 159 -1.38 0.40 -15.32
N VAL A 160 -0.23 0.30 -15.98
CA VAL A 160 0.77 1.37 -15.99
C VAL A 160 0.71 2.17 -17.29
N ARG A 161 0.98 3.48 -17.19
CA ARG A 161 0.95 4.40 -18.33
C ARG A 161 2.00 5.48 -18.21
N THR A 162 2.55 5.92 -19.33
CA THR A 162 3.36 7.15 -19.37
C THR A 162 2.47 8.35 -19.07
N LYS A 163 3.00 9.32 -18.33
CA LYS A 163 2.35 10.60 -18.07
C LYS A 163 2.22 11.37 -19.38
N GLN A 164 1.02 11.89 -19.65
CA GLN A 164 0.78 12.84 -20.72
C GLN A 164 1.23 14.24 -20.30
#